data_AF-A0A3B0VEB0-F1
#
_entry.id   AF-A0A3B0VEB0-F1
#
_cell.length_a   1.000
_cell.length_b   1.000
_cell.length_c   1.000
_cell.angle_alpha   90.00
_cell.angle_beta   90.00
_cell.angle_gamma   90.00
#
_symmetry.space_group_name_H-M   'P 1'
#
loop_
_entity.id
_entity.type
_entity.pdbx_description
1 polymer ?
#
loop_
_entity_poly.entity_id
_entity_poly.type
_entity_poly.pdbx_seq_one_letter_code
_entity_poly.pdbx_strand_id
1 'polypeptide(L)'
;MGTQRFAEKPQRYTEKNEGIPQTSMSLWNRLSPPWQAAVALAWEAYCARSLPIGAVIVNGNGRLVANGRNALFESESDAPLHGSRLAHAEMNALLALSKTDSSPENCTLYTTLEPCMMCMGAIRMMRIGMVHFACHDPLAGSAALVETAPYQALGPLPVSGPQDATLEAVLLLLNVETMLRVEKAYWVEVVETACPREDVGAVPHFQPHITLGKQLFASGELWQLGQQKPPAAEMLDWLQSKLSG
;
A
#
# COMPACT_ATOMS: atom_id res chain seq x y z
N MET A 1 -7.22 44.50 14.32
CA MET A 1 -8.30 43.63 14.84
C MET A 1 -8.83 42.83 13.67
N GLY A 2 -8.71 41.51 13.54
CA GLY A 2 -8.11 40.50 14.39
C GLY A 2 -7.87 39.21 13.59
N THR A 3 -6.72 38.60 13.86
CA THR A 3 -6.40 37.16 14.01
C THR A 3 -6.64 36.17 12.87
N GLN A 4 -5.50 35.63 12.41
CA GLN A 4 -5.28 34.36 11.71
C GLN A 4 -6.17 33.23 12.25
N ARG A 5 -6.89 32.53 11.37
CA ARG A 5 -7.36 31.16 11.60
C ARG A 5 -6.44 30.23 10.82
N PHE A 6 -5.35 29.82 11.44
CA PHE A 6 -4.69 28.57 11.05
C PHE A 6 -5.69 27.45 11.34
N ALA A 7 -6.06 26.70 10.31
CA ALA A 7 -6.85 25.50 10.46
C ALA A 7 -6.09 24.52 11.36
N GLU A 8 -6.76 24.04 12.41
CA GLU A 8 -6.23 23.04 13.31
C GLU A 8 -5.79 21.80 12.52
N LYS A 9 -4.57 21.32 12.78
CA LYS A 9 -4.07 20.06 12.22
C LYS A 9 -5.06 18.94 12.56
N PRO A 10 -5.41 18.04 11.62
CA PRO A 10 -6.37 16.99 11.89
C PRO A 10 -5.90 16.15 13.08
N GLN A 11 -6.82 15.99 14.04
CA GLN A 11 -6.63 15.20 15.26
C GLN A 11 -6.20 13.78 14.87
N ARG A 12 -5.01 13.35 15.32
CA ARG A 12 -4.59 11.96 15.23
C ARG A 12 -5.60 11.10 15.98
N TYR A 13 -6.32 10.25 15.26
CA TYR A 13 -7.16 9.23 15.86
C TYR A 13 -6.24 8.26 16.62
N THR A 14 -6.30 8.31 17.95
CA THR A 14 -5.61 7.36 18.82
C THR A 14 -6.67 6.38 19.30
N GLU A 15 -6.81 5.25 18.60
CA GLU A 15 -7.50 4.11 19.21
C GLU A 15 -6.65 3.63 20.37
N LYS A 16 -7.10 3.92 21.59
CA LYS A 16 -6.65 3.23 22.79
C LYS A 16 -7.20 1.81 22.74
N ASN A 17 -6.46 0.89 22.14
CA ASN A 17 -6.65 -0.53 22.41
C ASN A 17 -5.87 -0.89 23.68
N GLU A 18 -6.55 -0.78 24.82
CA GLU A 18 -6.04 -1.25 26.10
C GLU A 18 -6.06 -2.80 26.10
N GLY A 19 -4.88 -3.43 26.23
CA GLY A 19 -4.76 -4.67 27.00
C GLY A 19 -4.64 -6.04 26.32
N ILE A 20 -3.94 -6.19 25.18
CA ILE A 20 -3.47 -7.51 24.71
C ILE A 20 -1.97 -7.44 24.35
N PRO A 21 -1.09 -8.32 24.88
CA PRO A 21 0.32 -8.35 24.49
C PRO A 21 0.43 -8.70 22.99
N GLN A 22 0.78 -7.72 22.16
CA GLN A 22 0.79 -7.84 20.68
C GLN A 22 1.83 -8.82 20.10
N THR A 23 2.65 -9.47 20.94
CA THR A 23 3.84 -10.23 20.52
C THR A 23 3.59 -11.70 20.19
N SER A 24 2.37 -12.25 20.36
CA SER A 24 2.08 -13.68 20.07
C SER A 24 1.06 -13.94 18.96
N MET A 25 0.37 -12.91 18.47
CA MET A 25 -0.68 -13.05 17.46
C MET A 25 -0.09 -12.87 16.06
N SER A 26 -0.43 -13.75 15.12
CA SER A 26 0.05 -13.65 13.74
C SER A 26 -0.37 -12.32 13.09
N LEU A 27 0.48 -11.76 12.23
CA LEU A 27 0.23 -10.47 11.57
C LEU A 27 -1.14 -10.48 10.87
N TRP A 28 -1.47 -11.55 10.15
CA TRP A 28 -2.75 -11.69 9.45
C TRP A 28 -3.97 -11.45 10.36
N ASN A 29 -3.94 -11.98 11.58
CA ASN A 29 -5.05 -11.87 12.53
C ASN A 29 -5.15 -10.49 13.19
N ARG A 30 -4.12 -9.65 13.09
CA ARG A 30 -4.15 -8.25 13.54
C ARG A 30 -4.70 -7.31 12.48
N LEU A 31 -4.65 -7.71 11.20
CA LEU A 31 -5.12 -6.89 10.09
C LEU A 31 -6.66 -6.84 10.06
N SER A 32 -7.20 -5.65 9.84
CA SER A 32 -8.63 -5.49 9.54
C SER A 32 -8.98 -6.14 8.18
N PRO A 33 -10.25 -6.49 7.94
CA PRO A 33 -10.66 -7.13 6.68
C PRO A 33 -10.23 -6.39 5.40
N PRO A 34 -10.26 -5.04 5.31
CA PRO A 34 -9.74 -4.31 4.14
C PRO A 34 -8.23 -4.52 3.93
N TRP A 35 -7.44 -4.56 5.00
CA TRP A 35 -6.00 -4.81 4.92
C TRP A 35 -5.68 -6.25 4.52
N GLN A 36 -6.41 -7.24 5.06
CA GLN A 36 -6.30 -8.63 4.63
C GLN A 36 -6.56 -8.77 3.13
N ALA A 37 -7.61 -8.12 2.62
CA ALA A 37 -7.95 -8.14 1.20
C ALA A 37 -6.89 -7.44 0.33
N ALA A 38 -6.40 -6.26 0.72
CA ALA A 38 -5.35 -5.55 0.00
C ALA A 38 -4.04 -6.35 -0.05
N VAL A 39 -3.65 -7.01 1.04
CA VAL A 39 -2.47 -7.87 1.08
C VAL A 39 -2.64 -9.13 0.23
N ALA A 40 -3.83 -9.74 0.24
CA ALA A 40 -4.12 -10.87 -0.65
C ALA A 40 -3.92 -10.51 -2.12
N LEU A 41 -4.43 -9.35 -2.55
CA LEU A 41 -4.26 -8.82 -3.90
C LEU A 41 -2.79 -8.51 -4.25
N ALA A 42 -2.04 -7.95 -3.31
CA ALA A 42 -0.60 -7.72 -3.48
C ALA A 42 0.16 -9.05 -3.67
N TRP A 43 -0.23 -10.08 -2.92
CA TRP A 43 0.34 -11.41 -3.04
C TRP A 43 -0.02 -12.11 -4.35
N GLU A 44 -1.26 -11.96 -4.81
CA GLU A 44 -1.68 -12.44 -6.13
C GLU A 44 -0.86 -11.79 -7.24
N ALA A 45 -0.62 -10.48 -7.17
CA ALA A 45 0.23 -9.78 -8.12
C ALA A 45 1.68 -10.27 -8.09
N TYR A 46 2.24 -10.51 -6.91
CA TYR A 46 3.56 -11.15 -6.77
C TYR A 46 3.60 -12.52 -7.47
N CYS A 47 2.62 -13.38 -7.17
CA CYS A 47 2.51 -14.72 -7.74
C CYS A 47 2.31 -14.70 -9.27
N ALA A 48 1.69 -13.64 -9.78
CA ALA A 48 1.53 -13.37 -11.21
C ALA A 48 2.77 -12.72 -11.85
N ARG A 49 3.85 -12.54 -11.09
CA ARG A 49 5.12 -11.92 -11.52
C ARG A 49 4.99 -10.44 -11.89
N SER A 50 4.01 -9.78 -11.29
CA SER A 50 3.77 -8.34 -11.34
C SER A 50 4.34 -7.65 -10.09
N LEU A 51 4.17 -6.33 -10.00
CA LEU A 51 4.54 -5.60 -8.79
C LEU A 51 3.58 -5.97 -7.63
N PRO A 52 4.07 -6.19 -6.41
CA PRO A 52 3.26 -6.72 -5.31
C PRO A 52 2.43 -5.64 -4.62
N ILE A 53 1.50 -5.06 -5.37
CA ILE A 53 0.66 -3.93 -4.92
C ILE A 53 -0.80 -4.33 -5.07
N GLY A 54 -1.57 -4.16 -4.01
CA GLY A 54 -3.00 -4.43 -3.95
C GLY A 54 -3.75 -3.24 -3.37
N ALA A 55 -4.98 -3.03 -3.83
CA ALA A 55 -5.85 -1.95 -3.39
C ALA A 55 -7.31 -2.40 -3.30
N VAL A 56 -8.01 -1.90 -2.30
CA VAL A 56 -9.46 -2.12 -2.12
C VAL A 56 -10.17 -0.83 -1.78
N ILE A 57 -11.45 -0.74 -2.15
CA ILE A 57 -12.31 0.38 -1.82
C ILE A 57 -13.46 -0.13 -0.97
N VAL A 58 -13.66 0.54 0.16
CA VAL A 58 -14.67 0.22 1.17
C VAL A 58 -15.63 1.40 1.27
N ASN A 59 -16.94 1.16 1.27
CA ASN A 59 -17.93 2.23 1.43
C ASN A 59 -18.12 2.62 2.91
N GLY A 60 -18.92 3.67 3.17
CA GLY A 60 -19.17 4.17 4.52
C GLY A 60 -19.83 3.17 5.49
N ASN A 61 -20.33 2.02 5.00
CA ASN A 61 -20.87 0.93 5.82
C ASN A 61 -19.83 -0.16 6.12
N GLY A 62 -18.57 0.04 5.74
CA GLY A 62 -17.50 -0.95 5.94
C GLY A 62 -17.53 -2.11 4.93
N ARG A 63 -18.33 -2.04 3.87
CA ARG A 63 -18.40 -3.09 2.84
C ARG A 63 -17.39 -2.83 1.73
N LEU A 64 -16.63 -3.85 1.35
CA LEU A 64 -15.79 -3.84 0.15
C LEU A 64 -16.68 -3.71 -1.10
N VAL A 65 -16.46 -2.65 -1.87
CA VAL A 65 -17.23 -2.31 -3.08
C VAL A 65 -16.39 -2.36 -4.36
N ALA A 66 -15.06 -2.29 -4.26
CA ALA A 66 -14.17 -2.50 -5.39
C ALA A 66 -12.80 -3.01 -4.93
N ASN A 67 -12.07 -3.62 -5.85
CA ASN A 67 -10.71 -4.11 -5.61
C ASN A 67 -9.89 -4.07 -6.90
N GLY A 68 -8.57 -4.08 -6.74
CA GLY A 68 -7.63 -4.15 -7.84
C GLY A 68 -6.24 -4.52 -7.35
N ARG A 69 -5.47 -5.16 -8.22
CA ARG A 69 -4.05 -5.45 -8.01
C ARG A 69 -3.22 -4.90 -9.15
N ASN A 70 -1.92 -4.72 -8.94
CA ASN A 70 -1.03 -4.34 -10.03
C ASN A 70 -0.94 -5.50 -11.04
N ALA A 71 -1.02 -5.17 -12.32
CA ALA A 71 -0.99 -6.12 -13.42
C ALA A 71 -0.10 -5.63 -14.59
N LEU A 72 0.92 -4.82 -14.28
CA LEU A 72 1.74 -4.14 -15.28
C LEU A 72 2.53 -5.13 -16.16
N PHE A 73 3.04 -6.21 -15.56
CA PHE A 73 3.88 -7.19 -16.27
C PHE A 73 3.11 -8.44 -16.74
N GLU A 74 1.77 -8.42 -16.66
CA GLU A 74 0.92 -9.54 -17.06
C GLU A 74 0.43 -9.38 -18.50
N SER A 75 0.70 -10.38 -19.34
CA SER A 75 0.16 -10.41 -20.70
C SER A 75 -1.33 -10.76 -20.74
N GLU A 76 -1.79 -11.56 -19.77
CA GLU A 76 -3.18 -12.00 -19.62
C GLU A 76 -3.57 -11.86 -18.14
N SER A 77 -4.71 -11.24 -17.87
CA SER A 77 -5.21 -11.02 -16.51
C SER A 77 -6.68 -10.64 -16.54
N ASP A 78 -7.38 -10.80 -15.42
CA ASP A 78 -8.72 -10.27 -15.20
C ASP A 78 -8.72 -8.78 -14.80
N ALA A 79 -7.55 -8.24 -14.43
CA ALA A 79 -7.38 -6.83 -14.14
C ALA A 79 -7.60 -5.96 -15.40
N PRO A 80 -8.51 -4.96 -15.39
CA PRO A 80 -8.92 -4.22 -16.59
C PRO A 80 -7.80 -3.55 -17.39
N LEU A 81 -6.72 -3.13 -16.71
CA LEU A 81 -5.61 -2.41 -17.33
C LEU A 81 -4.37 -3.28 -17.58
N HIS A 82 -4.45 -4.60 -17.45
CA HIS A 82 -3.30 -5.50 -17.51
C HIS A 82 -2.39 -5.28 -18.73
N GLY A 83 -1.09 -5.49 -18.55
CA GLY A 83 -0.07 -5.29 -19.59
C GLY A 83 0.17 -3.82 -19.96
N SER A 84 -0.57 -2.88 -19.39
CA SER A 84 -0.37 -1.44 -19.62
C SER A 84 0.46 -0.79 -18.50
N ARG A 85 1.09 0.34 -18.82
CA ARG A 85 1.76 1.19 -17.81
C ARG A 85 0.79 1.85 -16.82
N LEU A 86 -0.53 1.74 -17.06
CA LEU A 86 -1.57 2.26 -16.17
C LEU A 86 -2.08 1.19 -15.20
N ALA A 87 -1.60 -0.06 -15.29
CA ALA A 87 -2.08 -1.22 -14.53
C ALA A 87 -1.67 -1.22 -13.04
N HIS A 88 -1.83 -0.08 -12.38
CA HIS A 88 -1.63 0.07 -10.94
C HIS A 88 -2.85 -0.47 -10.18
N ALA A 89 -2.62 -0.92 -8.94
CA ALA A 89 -3.67 -1.52 -8.12
C ALA A 89 -4.82 -0.55 -7.87
N GLU A 90 -4.49 0.70 -7.55
CA GLU A 90 -5.42 1.79 -7.28
C GLU A 90 -6.24 2.12 -8.53
N MET A 91 -5.61 2.14 -9.71
CA MET A 91 -6.28 2.39 -10.98
C MET A 91 -7.29 1.28 -11.31
N ASN A 92 -6.88 0.01 -11.15
CA ASN A 92 -7.77 -1.13 -11.34
C ASN A 92 -8.93 -1.11 -10.33
N ALA A 93 -8.68 -0.77 -9.06
CA ALA A 93 -9.72 -0.65 -8.04
C ALA A 93 -10.72 0.48 -8.33
N LEU A 94 -10.24 1.64 -8.79
CA LEU A 94 -11.10 2.76 -9.19
C LEU A 94 -11.95 2.43 -10.42
N LEU A 95 -11.43 1.67 -11.39
CA LEU A 95 -12.20 1.21 -12.54
C LEU A 95 -13.27 0.18 -12.17
N ALA A 96 -12.99 -0.67 -11.18
CA ALA A 96 -13.94 -1.65 -10.66
C ALA A 96 -15.05 -1.00 -9.79
N LEU A 97 -14.91 0.27 -9.40
CA LEU A 97 -15.90 0.97 -8.59
C LEU A 97 -17.16 1.30 -9.41
N SER A 98 -18.25 0.59 -9.13
CA SER A 98 -19.54 0.85 -9.78
C SER A 98 -20.12 2.21 -9.38
N LYS A 99 -20.68 2.94 -10.36
CA LYS A 99 -21.43 4.19 -10.14
C LYS A 99 -22.67 4.02 -9.26
N THR A 100 -23.20 2.80 -9.14
CA THR A 100 -24.43 2.52 -8.38
C THR A 100 -24.21 2.19 -6.92
N ASP A 101 -22.97 1.81 -6.54
CA ASP A 101 -22.74 1.09 -5.28
C ASP A 101 -22.31 2.00 -4.13
N SER A 102 -21.96 3.26 -4.41
CA SER A 102 -21.58 4.25 -3.40
C SER A 102 -21.37 5.63 -4.01
N SER A 103 -21.76 6.67 -3.27
CA SER A 103 -21.14 8.00 -3.36
C SER A 103 -19.64 7.87 -3.07
N PRO A 104 -18.72 8.06 -4.04
CA PRO A 104 -17.28 7.88 -3.82
C PRO A 104 -16.72 8.71 -2.66
N GLU A 105 -17.32 9.87 -2.38
CA GLU A 105 -16.99 10.72 -1.25
C GLU A 105 -17.16 10.05 0.12
N ASN A 106 -17.94 8.98 0.21
CA ASN A 106 -18.12 8.18 1.41
C ASN A 106 -17.25 6.91 1.42
N CYS A 107 -16.37 6.74 0.43
CA CYS A 107 -15.51 5.59 0.31
C CYS A 107 -14.10 5.85 0.83
N THR A 108 -13.50 4.78 1.35
CA THR A 108 -12.10 4.73 1.77
C THR A 108 -11.34 3.76 0.86
N LEU A 109 -10.24 4.23 0.28
CA LEU A 109 -9.31 3.38 -0.47
C LEU A 109 -8.17 2.94 0.44
N TYR A 110 -7.91 1.64 0.48
CA TYR A 110 -6.75 1.03 1.14
C TYR A 110 -5.78 0.54 0.06
N THR A 111 -4.50 0.86 0.14
CA THR A 111 -3.46 0.38 -0.79
C THR A 111 -2.23 -0.10 -0.03
N THR A 112 -1.58 -1.16 -0.54
CA THR A 112 -0.40 -1.72 0.14
C THR A 112 0.86 -0.86 0.00
N LEU A 113 0.93 0.01 -1.02
CA LEU A 113 2.05 0.92 -1.24
C LEU A 113 1.53 2.36 -1.37
N GLU A 114 2.30 3.34 -0.89
CA GLU A 114 1.98 4.75 -1.01
C GLU A 114 1.67 5.11 -2.48
N PRO A 115 0.50 5.68 -2.78
CA PRO A 115 0.13 5.92 -4.16
C PRO A 115 1.04 6.93 -4.85
N CYS A 116 1.38 6.63 -6.10
CA CYS A 116 2.16 7.54 -6.93
C CYS A 116 1.32 8.74 -7.41
N MET A 117 1.97 9.74 -8.02
CA MET A 117 1.31 10.95 -8.54
C MET A 117 0.11 10.66 -9.45
N MET A 118 0.23 9.64 -10.32
CA MET A 118 -0.87 9.21 -11.20
C MET A 118 -2.09 8.72 -10.39
N CYS A 119 -1.85 7.82 -9.45
CA CYS A 119 -2.91 7.23 -8.64
C CYS A 119 -3.55 8.28 -7.72
N MET A 120 -2.76 9.14 -7.09
CA MET A 120 -3.26 10.26 -6.29
C MET A 120 -4.14 11.22 -7.11
N GLY A 121 -3.74 11.53 -8.34
CA GLY A 121 -4.56 12.32 -9.27
C GLY A 121 -5.90 11.65 -9.58
N ALA A 122 -5.88 10.34 -9.89
CA ALA A 122 -7.08 9.58 -10.21
C ALA A 122 -8.04 9.46 -9.00
N ILE A 123 -7.51 9.15 -7.81
CA ILE A 123 -8.26 9.10 -6.55
C ILE A 123 -8.99 10.43 -6.32
N ARG A 124 -8.29 11.56 -6.51
CA ARG A 124 -8.87 12.89 -6.37
C ARG A 124 -9.98 13.16 -7.39
N MET A 125 -9.75 12.83 -8.66
CA MET A 125 -10.76 13.00 -9.73
C MET A 125 -12.00 12.13 -9.51
N MET A 126 -11.82 10.95 -8.93
CA MET A 126 -12.90 10.04 -8.54
C MET A 126 -13.61 10.45 -7.25
N ARG A 127 -13.11 11.48 -6.55
CA ARG A 127 -13.66 12.03 -5.31
C ARG A 127 -13.75 11.00 -4.17
N ILE A 128 -12.80 10.08 -4.10
CA ILE A 128 -12.67 9.17 -2.96
C ILE A 128 -12.55 9.99 -1.67
N GLY A 129 -13.27 9.57 -0.61
CA GLY A 129 -13.33 10.31 0.65
C GLY A 129 -12.06 10.25 1.47
N MET A 130 -11.35 9.11 1.46
CA MET A 130 -10.17 8.88 2.29
C MET A 130 -9.22 7.85 1.67
N VAL A 131 -7.92 7.98 1.94
CA VAL A 131 -6.89 7.02 1.54
C VAL A 131 -6.09 6.54 2.75
N HIS A 132 -5.89 5.23 2.82
CA HIS A 132 -4.94 4.57 3.70
C HIS A 132 -3.87 3.83 2.89
N PHE A 133 -2.60 3.97 3.27
CA PHE A 133 -1.49 3.19 2.69
C PHE A 133 -0.69 2.44 3.77
N ALA A 134 -0.15 1.27 3.41
CA ALA A 134 0.54 0.40 4.36
C ALA A 134 2.07 0.49 4.34
N CYS A 135 2.67 0.91 3.23
CA CYS A 135 4.12 1.06 3.08
C CYS A 135 4.44 2.36 2.35
N HIS A 136 5.44 3.11 2.83
CA HIS A 136 5.93 4.27 2.08
C HIS A 136 6.57 3.87 0.75
N ASP A 137 6.50 4.77 -0.24
CA ASP A 137 7.28 4.67 -1.48
C ASP A 137 8.25 5.85 -1.55
N PRO A 138 9.54 5.64 -1.19
CA PRO A 138 10.54 6.72 -1.17
C PRO A 138 10.82 7.36 -2.53
N LEU A 139 10.50 6.68 -3.65
CA LEU A 139 10.74 7.20 -4.99
C LEU A 139 9.50 7.90 -5.56
N ALA A 140 8.36 7.20 -5.57
CA ALA A 140 7.16 7.65 -6.28
C ALA A 140 6.05 8.17 -5.36
N GLY A 141 6.19 7.96 -4.05
CA GLY A 141 5.21 8.33 -3.02
C GLY A 141 4.78 9.78 -3.13
N SER A 142 3.49 9.99 -3.29
CA SER A 142 2.89 11.30 -3.61
C SER A 142 1.74 11.67 -2.68
N ALA A 143 1.64 11.05 -1.49
CA ALA A 143 0.58 11.33 -0.53
C ALA A 143 0.52 12.83 -0.14
N ALA A 144 1.67 13.50 -0.08
CA ALA A 144 1.78 14.92 0.23
C ALA A 144 1.36 15.86 -0.93
N LEU A 145 1.18 15.36 -2.16
CA LEU A 145 0.85 16.21 -3.31
C LEU A 145 -0.60 16.71 -3.32
N VAL A 146 -1.47 16.20 -2.44
CA VAL A 146 -2.91 16.51 -2.38
C VAL A 146 -3.22 18.00 -2.16
N GLU A 147 -2.24 18.82 -1.84
CA GLU A 147 -2.43 20.25 -1.56
C GLU A 147 -1.74 21.18 -2.58
N THR A 148 -1.17 20.63 -3.66
CA THR A 148 -0.24 21.40 -4.51
C THR A 148 -0.88 22.12 -5.70
N ALA A 149 -2.06 21.69 -6.18
CA ALA A 149 -2.80 22.32 -7.28
C ALA A 149 -4.20 22.81 -6.88
N PRO A 150 -4.76 23.86 -7.53
CA PRO A 150 -6.09 24.40 -7.16
C PRO A 150 -7.21 23.35 -7.12
N TYR A 151 -7.22 22.40 -8.07
CA TYR A 151 -8.19 21.32 -8.09
C TYR A 151 -8.01 20.33 -6.93
N GLN A 152 -6.77 20.10 -6.52
CA GLN A 152 -6.45 19.24 -5.38
C GLN A 152 -6.81 19.92 -4.06
N ALA A 153 -6.74 21.27 -4.00
CA ALA A 153 -7.14 22.07 -2.85
C ALA A 153 -8.67 22.29 -2.67
N LEU A 154 -9.53 21.79 -3.57
CA LEU A 154 -11.01 21.98 -3.52
C LEU A 154 -11.73 21.39 -2.28
N GLY A 155 -11.02 20.75 -1.36
CA GLY A 155 -11.57 20.10 -0.17
C GLY A 155 -10.65 19.00 0.34
N PRO A 156 -10.74 18.65 1.64
CA PRO A 156 -9.82 17.70 2.25
C PRO A 156 -9.93 16.32 1.59
N LEU A 157 -8.79 15.71 1.30
CA LEU A 157 -8.66 14.28 1.03
C LEU A 157 -7.69 13.75 2.09
N PRO A 158 -8.20 13.26 3.23
CA PRO A 158 -7.36 12.68 4.26
C PRO A 158 -6.58 11.49 3.70
N VAL A 159 -5.25 11.57 3.81
CA VAL A 159 -4.34 10.47 3.51
C VAL A 159 -3.60 10.12 4.78
N SER A 160 -3.58 8.85 5.16
CA SER A 160 -2.84 8.40 6.34
C SER A 160 -2.22 7.03 6.14
N GLY A 161 -1.13 6.80 6.84
CA GLY A 161 -0.30 5.63 6.68
C GLY A 161 1.14 6.02 6.99
N PRO A 162 2.01 5.03 7.21
CA PRO A 162 1.75 3.61 7.46
C PRO A 162 1.14 3.41 8.86
N GLN A 163 0.33 2.37 9.05
CA GLN A 163 -0.38 2.13 10.33
C GLN A 163 0.19 0.95 11.15
N ASP A 164 0.87 -0.02 10.53
CA ASP A 164 1.49 -1.16 11.20
C ASP A 164 2.92 -1.34 10.67
N ALA A 165 3.91 -1.23 11.56
CA ALA A 165 5.33 -1.29 11.18
C ALA A 165 5.77 -2.68 10.68
N THR A 166 5.13 -3.75 11.15
CA THR A 166 5.44 -5.11 10.67
C THR A 166 4.88 -5.29 9.26
N LEU A 167 3.67 -4.81 9.00
CA LEU A 167 3.08 -4.83 7.67
C LEU A 167 3.93 -4.01 6.68
N GLU A 168 4.36 -2.81 7.06
CA GLU A 168 5.24 -1.99 6.24
C GLU A 168 6.55 -2.71 5.92
N ALA A 169 7.20 -3.32 6.92
CA ALA A 169 8.41 -4.11 6.73
C ALA A 169 8.22 -5.26 5.70
N VAL A 170 7.12 -6.01 5.83
CA VAL A 170 6.76 -7.11 4.94
C VAL A 170 6.50 -6.63 3.51
N LEU A 171 5.79 -5.52 3.36
CA LEU A 171 5.47 -4.98 2.03
C LEU A 171 6.71 -4.37 1.38
N LEU A 172 7.58 -3.72 2.16
CA LEU A 172 8.83 -3.17 1.66
C LEU A 172 9.76 -4.27 1.13
N LEU A 173 10.00 -5.33 1.90
CA LEU A 173 10.88 -6.42 1.46
C LEU A 173 10.31 -7.11 0.22
N LEU A 174 8.98 -7.28 0.13
CA LEU A 174 8.31 -7.87 -1.03
C LEU A 174 8.53 -7.00 -2.29
N ASN A 175 8.41 -5.67 -2.15
CA ASN A 175 8.71 -4.74 -3.23
C ASN A 175 10.19 -4.76 -3.64
N VAL A 176 11.13 -4.74 -2.68
CA VAL A 176 12.58 -4.84 -2.97
C VAL A 176 12.89 -6.10 -3.77
N GLU A 177 12.36 -7.23 -3.33
CA GLU A 177 12.57 -8.53 -3.96
C GLU A 177 12.06 -8.54 -5.41
N THR A 178 10.82 -8.08 -5.63
CA THR A 178 10.25 -7.99 -6.98
C THR A 178 11.00 -7.02 -7.87
N MET A 179 11.39 -5.85 -7.37
CA MET A 179 12.06 -4.81 -8.17
C MET A 179 13.43 -5.28 -8.67
N LEU A 180 14.14 -6.11 -7.90
CA LEU A 180 15.37 -6.78 -8.36
C LEU A 180 15.07 -7.80 -9.47
N ARG A 181 13.96 -8.54 -9.38
CA ARG A 181 13.55 -9.52 -10.40
C ARG A 181 13.13 -8.90 -11.73
N VAL A 182 12.48 -7.75 -11.70
CA VAL A 182 12.02 -7.05 -12.92
C VAL A 182 13.06 -6.05 -13.46
N GLU A 183 14.32 -6.22 -13.07
CA GLU A 183 15.47 -5.40 -13.51
C GLU A 183 15.31 -3.90 -13.25
N LYS A 184 14.55 -3.52 -12.22
CA LYS A 184 14.36 -2.13 -11.78
C LYS A 184 15.23 -1.79 -10.57
N ALA A 185 16.52 -2.13 -10.65
CA ALA A 185 17.49 -1.94 -9.57
C ALA A 185 17.58 -0.47 -9.10
N TYR A 186 17.35 0.50 -9.98
CA TYR A 186 17.35 1.94 -9.61
C TYR A 186 16.36 2.28 -8.50
N TRP A 187 15.17 1.66 -8.46
CA TRP A 187 14.23 1.91 -7.35
C TRP A 187 14.82 1.42 -6.02
N VAL A 188 15.50 0.28 -6.04
CA VAL A 188 16.13 -0.32 -4.85
C VAL A 188 17.29 0.57 -4.36
N GLU A 189 18.09 1.12 -5.27
CA GLU A 189 19.12 2.12 -4.96
C GLU A 189 18.53 3.39 -4.33
N VAL A 190 17.42 3.88 -4.86
CA VAL A 190 16.73 5.05 -4.28
C VAL A 190 16.20 4.72 -2.88
N VAL A 191 15.60 3.56 -2.68
CA VAL A 191 15.09 3.15 -1.36
C VAL A 191 16.21 2.94 -0.34
N GLU A 192 17.41 2.51 -0.77
CA GLU A 192 18.60 2.42 0.08
C GLU A 192 19.19 3.78 0.46
N THR A 193 19.16 4.73 -0.47
CA THR A 193 19.78 6.04 -0.30
C THR A 193 18.82 7.11 0.21
N ALA A 194 17.51 6.85 0.11
CA ALA A 194 16.46 7.66 0.70
C ALA A 194 16.57 7.58 2.23
N CYS A 195 17.35 8.51 2.78
CA CYS A 195 17.34 8.89 4.19
C CYS A 195 15.88 9.13 4.63
N PRO A 196 15.48 8.75 5.86
CA PRO A 196 14.10 8.92 6.31
C PRO A 196 13.71 10.39 6.13
N ARG A 197 12.71 10.62 5.28
CA ARG A 197 12.06 11.92 5.19
C ARG A 197 11.49 12.25 6.56
N GLU A 198 12.15 13.15 7.29
CA GLU A 198 11.76 13.58 8.65
C GLU A 198 10.32 14.13 8.69
N ASP A 199 9.80 14.58 7.55
CA ASP A 199 8.46 15.14 7.33
C ASP A 199 7.34 14.10 7.15
N VAL A 200 7.66 12.85 6.82
CA VAL A 200 6.70 11.74 6.67
C VAL A 200 7.07 10.58 7.59
N GLY A 201 7.05 10.82 8.90
CA GLY A 201 6.89 9.80 9.96
C GLY A 201 7.49 8.42 9.72
N ALA A 202 8.68 8.35 9.10
CA ALA A 202 9.19 7.12 8.52
C ALA A 202 9.56 6.12 9.61
N VAL A 203 9.47 4.82 9.29
CA VAL A 203 10.15 3.78 10.05
C VAL A 203 11.62 4.20 10.12
N PRO A 204 12.21 4.39 11.31
CA PRO A 204 13.59 4.85 11.42
C PRO A 204 14.63 3.89 10.79
N HIS A 205 14.20 2.70 10.36
CA HIS A 205 15.05 1.57 9.99
C HIS A 205 14.48 0.77 8.80
N PHE A 206 14.42 1.35 7.59
CA PHE A 206 14.14 0.56 6.37
C PHE A 206 15.26 -0.44 6.04
N GLN A 207 16.50 -0.13 6.45
CA GLN A 207 17.69 -0.87 6.04
C GLN A 207 17.68 -2.38 6.32
N PRO A 208 17.23 -2.88 7.49
CA PRO A 208 17.14 -4.32 7.74
C PRO A 208 16.16 -5.01 6.78
N HIS A 209 15.04 -4.36 6.46
CA HIS A 209 14.00 -4.93 5.59
C HIS A 209 14.44 -4.94 4.12
N ILE A 210 15.15 -3.90 3.66
CA ILE A 210 15.79 -3.88 2.34
C ILE A 210 16.82 -5.02 2.24
N THR A 211 17.65 -5.18 3.27
CA THR A 211 18.68 -6.22 3.33
C THR A 211 18.04 -7.62 3.24
N LEU A 212 16.97 -7.86 3.99
CA LEU A 212 16.24 -9.13 3.93
C LEU A 212 15.61 -9.35 2.54
N GLY A 213 15.01 -8.31 1.92
CA GLY A 213 14.49 -8.39 0.56
C GLY A 213 15.55 -8.81 -0.47
N LYS A 214 16.77 -8.26 -0.37
CA LYS A 214 17.92 -8.67 -1.19
C LYS A 214 18.35 -10.12 -0.94
N GLN A 215 18.36 -10.55 0.32
CA GLN A 215 18.70 -11.94 0.68
C GLN A 215 17.67 -12.94 0.13
N LEU A 216 16.39 -12.60 0.20
CA LEU A 216 15.30 -13.40 -0.36
C LEU A 216 15.36 -13.45 -1.89
N PHE A 217 15.73 -12.34 -2.54
CA PHE A 217 16.01 -12.31 -3.97
C PHE A 217 17.13 -13.29 -4.34
N ALA A 218 18.28 -13.19 -3.65
CA ALA A 218 19.48 -13.98 -3.92
C ALA A 218 19.30 -15.48 -3.64
N SER A 219 18.58 -15.83 -2.57
CA SER A 219 18.29 -17.22 -2.22
C SER A 219 17.20 -17.84 -3.09
N GLY A 220 16.27 -17.02 -3.60
CA GLY A 220 15.11 -17.48 -4.36
C GLY A 220 14.01 -18.10 -3.49
N GLU A 221 14.11 -18.06 -2.17
CA GLU A 221 13.11 -18.67 -1.26
C GLU A 221 11.71 -18.07 -1.45
N LEU A 222 11.60 -16.73 -1.47
CA LEU A 222 10.31 -16.05 -1.65
C LEU A 222 9.70 -16.32 -3.03
N TRP A 223 10.55 -16.43 -4.06
CA TRP A 223 10.13 -16.78 -5.40
C TRP A 223 9.62 -18.22 -5.51
N GLN A 224 10.26 -19.15 -4.83
CA GLN A 224 9.79 -20.53 -4.74
C GLN A 224 8.46 -20.62 -3.98
N LEU A 225 8.30 -19.84 -2.91
CA LEU A 225 7.04 -19.72 -2.18
C LEU A 225 5.92 -19.17 -3.10
N GLY A 226 6.20 -18.11 -3.86
CA GLY A 226 5.25 -17.52 -4.80
C GLY A 226 4.80 -18.48 -5.91
N GLN A 227 5.66 -19.41 -6.34
CA GLN A 227 5.29 -20.44 -7.31
C GLN A 227 4.29 -21.47 -6.74
N GLN A 228 4.29 -21.68 -5.43
CA GLN A 228 3.33 -22.57 -4.75
C GLN A 228 1.97 -21.90 -4.55
N LYS A 229 1.90 -20.56 -4.66
CA LYS A 229 0.70 -19.75 -4.45
C LYS A 229 -0.06 -20.08 -3.15
N PRO A 230 0.61 -20.19 -1.99
CA PRO A 230 -0.07 -20.37 -0.72
C PRO A 230 -1.01 -19.19 -0.43
N PRO A 231 -2.00 -19.35 0.45
CA PRO A 231 -2.81 -18.24 0.95
C PRO A 231 -1.94 -17.10 1.49
N ALA A 232 -2.40 -15.85 1.33
CA ALA A 232 -1.66 -14.67 1.79
C ALA A 232 -1.40 -14.68 3.30
N ALA A 233 -2.27 -15.30 4.09
CA ALA A 233 -2.05 -15.51 5.53
C ALA A 233 -0.78 -16.32 5.81
N GLU A 234 -0.59 -17.44 5.11
CA GLU A 234 0.60 -18.30 5.26
C GLU A 234 1.87 -17.58 4.80
N MET A 235 1.77 -16.80 3.72
CA MET A 235 2.87 -15.96 3.25
C MET A 235 3.26 -14.89 4.29
N LEU A 236 2.29 -14.20 4.90
CA LEU A 236 2.57 -13.21 5.95
C LEU A 236 3.22 -13.87 7.17
N ASP A 237 2.72 -15.03 7.60
CA ASP A 237 3.26 -15.75 8.75
C ASP A 237 4.71 -16.19 8.49
N TRP A 238 4.99 -16.65 7.27
CA TRP A 238 6.34 -17.00 6.84
C TRP A 238 7.27 -15.78 6.84
N LEU A 239 6.85 -14.65 6.25
CA LEU A 239 7.66 -13.43 6.22
C LEU A 239 7.86 -12.84 7.63
N GLN A 240 6.84 -12.89 8.49
CA GLN A 240 6.94 -12.47 9.89
C GLN A 240 7.99 -13.31 10.65
N SER A 241 8.07 -14.62 10.38
CA SER A 241 9.10 -15.48 10.97
C SER A 241 10.52 -15.09 10.53
N LYS A 242 10.68 -14.64 9.28
CA LYS A 242 11.97 -14.17 8.73
C LYS A 242 12.40 -12.80 9.27
N LEU A 243 11.45 -11.96 9.70
CA LEU A 243 11.75 -10.69 10.36
C LEU A 243 12.25 -10.85 11.80
N SER A 244 11.98 -12.01 12.41
CA SER A 244 12.30 -12.28 13.82
C SER A 244 13.60 -13.07 14.03
N GLY A 245 14.21 -13.57 12.94
CA GLY A 245 15.45 -14.36 12.95
C GLY A 245 16.63 -13.56 12.41
#